data_AF-A0A315X977-F1
#
_entry.id   AF-A0A315X977-F1
#
_cell.length_a   1.000
_cell.length_b   1.000
_cell.length_c   1.000
_cell.angle_alpha   90.00
_cell.angle_beta   90.00
_cell.angle_gamma   90.00
#
_symmetry.space_group_name_H-M   'P 1'
#
loop_
_entity.id
_entity.type
_entity.pdbx_description
1 polymer ?
#
loop_
_entity_poly.entity_id
_entity_poly.type
_entity_poly.pdbx_seq_one_letter_code
_entity_poly.pdbx_strand_id
1 'polypeptide(L)' 'MRRQHTGLLIIRAWIEQDSAEPLRAQLRSTTDVSSGLEPPLNLTSDERVGEAVRSWLAAVRADQPAG' A
#
# COMPACT_ATOMS: atom_id res chain seq x y z
N MET A 1 27.23 1.92 -7.17
CA MET A 1 25.85 2.09 -7.66
C MET A 1 25.01 2.69 -6.55
N ARG A 2 24.38 3.85 -6.74
CA ARG A 2 23.35 4.33 -5.79
C ARG A 2 22.22 3.29 -5.81
N ARG A 3 21.90 2.67 -4.67
CA ARG A 3 20.69 1.84 -4.55
C ARG A 3 19.51 2.76 -4.79
N GLN A 4 18.76 2.54 -5.86
CA GLN A 4 17.45 3.17 -6.03
C GLN A 4 16.53 2.57 -4.97
N HIS A 5 16.20 3.35 -3.94
CA HIS A 5 15.17 2.97 -2.98
C HIS A 5 13.86 2.81 -3.75
N THR A 6 13.42 1.56 -3.86
CA THR A 6 12.23 1.19 -4.60
C THR A 6 11.27 0.54 -3.62
N GLY A 7 10.15 1.20 -3.38
CA GLY A 7 9.01 0.61 -2.69
C GLY A 7 8.05 -0.04 -3.68
N LEU A 8 7.25 -0.99 -3.20
CA LEU A 8 6.17 -1.61 -3.95
C LEU A 8 4.87 -1.57 -3.12
N LEU A 9 3.78 -1.12 -3.74
CA LEU A 9 2.43 -1.21 -3.19
C LEU A 9 1.54 -1.93 -4.19
N ILE A 10 0.89 -3.00 -3.73
CA ILE A 10 -0.07 -3.80 -4.51
C ILE A 10 -1.44 -3.61 -3.89
N ILE A 11 -2.41 -3.23 -4.71
CA ILE A 11 -3.82 -3.09 -4.31
C ILE A 11 -4.63 -4.11 -5.10
N ARG A 12 -5.27 -5.05 -4.41
CA ARG A 12 -6.28 -5.94 -4.99
C ARG A 12 -7.63 -5.48 -4.49
N ALA A 13 -8.50 -5.02 -5.40
CA ALA A 13 -9.86 -4.60 -5.06
C ALA A 13 -10.91 -5.42 -5.82
N TRP A 14 -12.03 -5.70 -5.17
CA TRP A 14 -13.16 -6.42 -5.75
C TRP A 14 -14.47 -5.99 -5.08
N ILE A 15 -15.58 -6.33 -5.73
CA ILE A 15 -16.92 -6.16 -5.18
C ILE A 15 -17.37 -7.48 -4.57
N GLU A 16 -17.69 -7.46 -3.28
CA GLU A 16 -18.35 -8.57 -2.60
C GLU A 16 -19.86 -8.43 -2.78
N GLN A 17 -20.45 -9.42 -3.44
CA GLN A 17 -21.89 -9.49 -3.66
C GLN A 17 -22.62 -9.66 -2.31
N ASP A 18 -23.83 -9.14 -2.22
CA ASP A 18 -24.71 -9.24 -1.05
C ASP A 18 -24.18 -8.57 0.25
N SER A 19 -23.15 -7.72 0.14
CA SER A 19 -22.65 -6.89 1.24
C SER A 19 -23.23 -5.48 1.19
N ALA A 20 -23.62 -4.94 2.35
CA ALA A 20 -24.04 -3.54 2.50
C ALA A 20 -22.91 -2.54 2.21
N GLU A 21 -21.66 -2.96 2.45
CA GLU A 21 -20.45 -2.25 2.03
C GLU A 21 -19.74 -3.13 0.99
N PRO A 22 -20.01 -2.97 -0.30
CA PRO A 22 -19.60 -3.96 -1.30
C PRO A 22 -18.11 -3.92 -1.63
N LEU A 23 -17.42 -2.80 -1.39
CA LEU A 23 -16.00 -2.68 -1.70
C LEU A 23 -15.17 -3.55 -0.74
N ARG A 24 -14.25 -4.31 -1.33
CA ARG A 24 -13.17 -4.99 -0.62
C ARG A 24 -11.86 -4.60 -1.28
N ALA A 25 -10.88 -4.28 -0.47
CA ALA A 25 -9.52 -4.01 -0.91
C ALA A 25 -8.53 -4.70 0.01
N GLN A 26 -7.51 -5.33 -0.56
CA GLN A 26 -6.36 -5.85 0.14
C GLN A 26 -5.12 -5.15 -0.38
N LEU A 27 -4.37 -4.56 0.55
CA LEU A 27 -3.12 -3.86 0.28
C LEU A 27 -1.96 -4.71 0.78
N ARG A 28 -0.88 -4.78 0.00
CA ARG A 28 0.42 -5.31 0.42
C ARG A 28 1.50 -4.33 0.03
N SER A 29 2.38 -4.00 0.96
CA SER A 29 3.36 -2.93 0.80
C SER A 29 4.76 -3.35 1.23
N THR A 30 5.74 -2.61 0.71
CA THR A 30 7.07 -2.48 1.27
C THR A 30 7.68 -1.15 0.84
N THR A 31 8.48 -0.51 1.68
CA THR A 31 9.30 0.65 1.28
C THR A 31 10.66 0.20 0.74
N ASP A 32 11.03 -1.07 0.93
CA ASP A 32 12.25 -1.69 0.43
C ASP A 32 11.95 -3.09 -0.12
N VAL A 33 11.91 -3.20 -1.44
CA VAL A 33 11.69 -4.48 -2.13
C VAL A 33 12.71 -5.57 -1.79
N SER A 34 13.89 -5.23 -1.25
CA SER A 34 14.87 -6.22 -0.80
C SER A 34 14.50 -6.87 0.55
N SER A 35 13.64 -6.22 1.34
CA SER A 35 13.17 -6.70 2.64
C SER A 35 11.88 -7.54 2.56
N GLY A 36 11.31 -7.71 1.35
CA GLY A 36 10.05 -8.42 1.15
C GLY A 36 8.82 -7.57 1.47
N LEU A 37 7.62 -8.19 1.44
CA LEU A 37 6.34 -7.51 1.66
C LEU A 37 5.85 -7.67 3.10
N GLU A 38 5.27 -6.61 3.63
CA GLU A 38 4.55 -6.59 4.91
C GLU A 38 3.27 -7.46 4.85
N PRO A 39 2.71 -7.82 6.02
CA PRO A 39 1.40 -8.46 6.11
C PRO A 39 0.30 -7.68 5.40
N PRO A 40 -0.70 -8.36 4.81
CA PRO A 40 -1.77 -7.70 4.07
C PRO A 40 -2.68 -6.87 4.99
N LEU A 41 -3.04 -5.67 4.52
CA LEU A 41 -4.06 -4.81 5.14
C LEU A 41 -5.36 -4.91 4.34
N ASN A 42 -6.46 -5.32 4.98
CA ASN A 42 -7.77 -5.40 4.33
C ASN A 42 -8.62 -4.18 4.70
N LEU A 43 -9.28 -3.58 3.71
CA LEU A 43 -10.08 -2.36 3.82
C LEU A 43 -11.40 -2.52 3.07
N THR A 44 -12.46 -1.86 3.54
CA THR A 44 -13.80 -1.90 2.94
C THR A 44 -14.28 -0.54 2.42
N SER A 45 -13.44 0.50 2.56
CA SER A 45 -13.74 1.89 2.20
C SER A 45 -12.71 2.44 1.23
N ASP A 46 -13.16 3.13 0.20
CA ASP A 46 -12.35 3.83 -0.79
C ASP A 46 -11.56 4.97 -0.16
N GLU A 47 -12.16 5.72 0.76
CA GLU A 47 -11.49 6.76 1.54
C GLU A 47 -10.29 6.20 2.32
N ARG A 48 -10.49 5.07 3.02
CA ARG A 48 -9.43 4.41 3.80
C ARG A 48 -8.34 3.82 2.90
N VAL A 49 -8.70 3.31 1.73
CA VAL A 49 -7.73 2.88 0.71
C VAL A 49 -6.88 4.08 0.25
N GLY A 50 -7.51 5.22 -0.05
CA GLY A 50 -6.81 6.44 -0.43
C GLY A 50 -5.89 6.97 0.67
N GLU A 51 -6.32 6.91 1.92
CA GLU A 51 -5.50 7.28 3.09
C GLU A 51 -4.27 6.39 3.22
N ALA A 52 -4.44 5.07 3.10
CA ALA A 52 -3.34 4.11 3.16
C ALA A 52 -2.31 4.32 2.04
N VAL A 53 -2.76 4.60 0.81
CA VAL A 53 -1.88 4.93 -0.33
C VAL A 53 -1.07 6.19 -0.05
N ARG A 54 -1.72 7.26 0.43
CA ARG A 54 -1.04 8.54 0.75
C ARG A 54 -0.01 8.36 1.87
N SER A 55 -0.37 7.63 2.91
CA SER A 55 0.53 7.33 4.03
C SER A 55 1.76 6.54 3.57
N TRP A 56 1.55 5.50 2.75
CA TRP A 56 2.65 4.71 2.19
C TRP A 56 3.58 5.54 1.30
N LEU A 57 3.04 6.39 0.43
CA LEU A 57 3.84 7.31 -0.40
C LEU A 57 4.66 8.29 0.46
N ALA A 58 4.09 8.79 1.56
CA ALA A 58 4.81 9.65 2.50
C ALA A 58 5.98 8.91 3.16
N ALA A 59 5.78 7.64 3.55
CA ALA A 59 6.83 6.79 4.10
C ALA A 59 7.97 6.55 3.09
N VAL A 60 7.65 6.18 1.84
CA VAL A 60 8.66 6.00 0.77
C VAL A 60 9.48 7.27 0.54
N ARG A 61 8.84 8.46 0.62
CA ARG A 61 9.56 9.74 0.50
C ARG A 61 10.45 10.03 1.70
N ALA A 62 10.01 9.70 2.92
CA ALA A 62 10.80 9.89 4.13
C ALA A 62 12.01 8.94 4.20
N ASP A 63 11.92 7.77 3.57
CA ASP A 63 12.99 6.77 3.48
C ASP A 63 14.04 7.10 2.41
N GLN A 64 13.85 8.19 1.63
CA GLN A 64 14.92 8.67 0.74
C GLN A 64 16.06 9.26 1.59
N PRO A 65 17.31 8.77 1.44
CA PRO A 65 18.45 9.40 2.09
C PRO A 65 18.57 10.85 1.60
N ALA A 66 18.84 11.78 2.53
CA ALA A 66 19.15 13.17 2.20
C ALA A 66 20.26 13.19 1.14
N GLY A 67 19.96 13.83 -0.01
CA GLY A 67 20.77 13.78 -1.22
C GLY A 67 22.19 14.31 -1.07
#